data_AF-A0A956EN52-F1
#
_entry.id   AF-A0A956EN52-F1
#
_cell.length_a   1.000
_cell.length_b   1.000
_cell.length_c   1.000
_cell.angle_alpha   90.00
_cell.angle_beta   90.00
_cell.angle_gamma   90.00
#
_symmetry.space_group_name_H-M   'P 1'
#
loop_
_entity.id
_entity.type
_entity.pdbx_description
1 polymer ?
#
loop_
_entity_poly.entity_id
_entity_poly.type
_entity_poly.pdbx_seq_one_letter_code
_entity_poly.pdbx_strand_id
1 'polypeptide(L)'
;TKCNGDHKWDGPDMSKVARRDPKELARLWKGVPSGSQPECVSDYGVADLPANNDEVVANEHTHGGFEDKFASVNTGGPWYKGVRNQCRPKIYTHDEGFYYYYLGFRCCAAPDGAANEPLTPHQIRDKWKFDRVERLARFTTEEMQEKLKLKAEGKCSCKASDNLCKTMCGTLLGPNAKDVDLKAPREP
;
A
#
# COMPACT_ATOMS: atom_id res chain seq x y z
N THR A 1 -2.75 21.17 5.40
CA THR A 1 -2.03 20.58 4.25
C THR A 1 -3.01 20.34 3.12
N LYS A 2 -2.56 20.47 1.87
CA LYS A 2 -3.41 20.29 0.68
C LYS A 2 -3.87 18.83 0.50
N CYS A 3 -3.03 17.89 0.94
CA CYS A 3 -3.30 16.44 0.86
C CYS A 3 -3.76 15.85 2.18
N ASN A 4 -4.26 14.61 2.09
CA ASN A 4 -4.80 13.82 3.19
C ASN A 4 -3.67 13.34 4.09
N GLY A 5 -3.08 14.28 4.83
CA GLY A 5 -1.98 14.09 5.75
C GLY A 5 -2.21 14.86 7.04
N ASP A 6 -1.27 14.72 7.98
CA ASP A 6 -1.27 15.38 9.29
C ASP A 6 -2.42 15.01 10.24
N HIS A 7 -3.05 13.85 10.03
CA HIS A 7 -3.92 13.26 11.03
C HIS A 7 -3.12 12.99 12.31
N LYS A 8 -3.75 13.23 13.46
CA LYS A 8 -3.12 12.89 14.74
C LYS A 8 -3.00 11.38 14.87
N TRP A 9 -1.92 10.97 15.53
CA TRP A 9 -1.75 9.58 15.91
C TRP A 9 -2.87 9.15 16.85
N ASP A 10 -3.52 8.04 16.53
CA ASP A 10 -4.74 7.55 17.19
C ASP A 10 -4.55 6.23 17.94
N GLY A 11 -3.28 5.87 18.23
CA GLY A 11 -2.91 4.80 19.16
C GLY A 11 -3.45 3.42 18.75
N PRO A 12 -2.87 2.76 17.74
CA PRO A 12 -3.31 1.45 17.29
C PRO A 12 -3.08 0.37 18.35
N ASP A 13 -4.08 -0.50 18.51
CA ASP A 13 -3.93 -1.76 19.23
C ASP A 13 -3.20 -2.75 18.31
N MET A 14 -1.88 -2.82 18.45
CA MET A 14 -1.02 -3.63 17.59
C MET A 14 -1.35 -5.13 17.64
N SER A 15 -1.93 -5.62 18.74
CA SER A 15 -2.39 -7.02 18.83
C SER A 15 -3.59 -7.29 17.92
N LYS A 16 -4.49 -6.31 17.78
CA LYS A 16 -5.63 -6.38 16.84
C LYS A 16 -5.21 -6.15 15.40
N VAL A 17 -4.30 -5.21 15.16
CA VAL A 17 -3.71 -4.97 13.82
C VAL A 17 -3.03 -6.23 13.29
N ALA A 18 -2.21 -6.91 14.10
CA ALA A 18 -1.54 -8.14 13.70
C ALA A 18 -2.53 -9.26 13.32
N ARG A 19 -3.70 -9.31 13.98
CA ARG A 19 -4.79 -10.26 13.68
C ARG A 19 -5.69 -9.83 12.51
N ARG A 20 -5.46 -8.64 11.95
CA ARG A 20 -6.32 -8.00 10.93
C ARG A 20 -7.76 -7.85 11.41
N ASP A 21 -7.94 -7.42 12.66
CA ASP A 21 -9.26 -7.18 13.23
C ASP A 21 -10.00 -6.07 12.45
N PRO A 22 -11.16 -6.35 11.84
CA PRO A 22 -11.82 -5.41 10.95
C PRO A 22 -12.35 -4.16 11.69
N LYS A 23 -12.64 -4.26 13.00
CA LYS A 23 -13.12 -3.10 13.76
C LYS A 23 -11.98 -2.13 14.04
N GLU A 24 -10.82 -2.66 14.43
CA GLU A 24 -9.63 -1.84 14.65
C GLU A 24 -9.12 -1.23 13.34
N LEU A 25 -9.06 -2.01 12.26
CA LEU A 25 -8.67 -1.48 10.95
C LEU A 25 -9.63 -0.40 10.45
N ALA A 26 -10.94 -0.57 10.63
CA ALA A 26 -11.93 0.46 10.29
C ALA A 26 -11.79 1.73 11.14
N ARG A 27 -11.42 1.61 12.43
CA ARG A 27 -11.19 2.75 13.32
C ARG A 27 -9.94 3.56 12.91
N LEU A 28 -8.88 2.85 12.53
CA LEU A 28 -7.60 3.42 12.11
C LEU A 28 -7.61 3.95 10.67
N TRP A 29 -8.61 3.56 9.87
CA TRP A 29 -8.74 4.05 8.51
C TRP A 29 -8.96 5.56 8.50
N LYS A 30 -8.07 6.27 7.82
CA LYS A 30 -8.20 7.70 7.51
C LYS A 30 -7.94 7.98 6.03
N GLY A 31 -8.06 6.96 5.18
CA GLY A 31 -7.85 7.11 3.75
C GLY A 31 -8.97 7.91 3.08
N VAL A 32 -8.68 8.36 1.86
CA VAL A 32 -9.67 8.89 0.92
C VAL A 32 -9.53 8.21 -0.43
N PRO A 33 -10.58 8.17 -1.27
CA PRO A 33 -10.49 7.65 -2.62
C PRO A 33 -9.41 8.39 -3.40
N SER A 34 -8.58 7.65 -4.15
CA SER A 34 -7.52 8.29 -4.92
C SER A 34 -8.10 9.24 -5.97
N GLY A 35 -7.50 10.43 -6.11
CA GLY A 35 -7.98 11.48 -7.01
C GLY A 35 -9.14 12.32 -6.47
N SER A 36 -9.64 12.04 -5.27
CA SER A 36 -10.67 12.88 -4.62
C SER A 36 -10.16 14.26 -4.18
N GLN A 37 -8.85 14.45 -4.17
CA GLN A 37 -8.16 15.67 -3.75
C GLN A 37 -7.53 16.37 -4.96
N PRO A 38 -8.21 17.33 -5.62
CA PRO A 38 -7.72 17.93 -6.87
C PRO A 38 -6.41 18.70 -6.70
N GLU A 39 -6.11 19.17 -5.49
CA GLU A 39 -4.84 19.84 -5.17
C GLU A 39 -3.68 18.86 -4.89
N CYS A 40 -3.93 17.55 -4.97
CA CYS A 40 -2.98 16.48 -4.67
C CYS A 40 -2.73 15.61 -5.87
N VAL A 41 -2.54 16.26 -7.00
CA VAL A 41 -2.20 15.65 -8.27
C VAL A 41 -0.86 16.24 -8.70
N SER A 42 0.09 15.39 -9.07
CA SER A 42 1.38 15.84 -9.59
C SER A 42 1.23 16.48 -10.97
N ASP A 43 2.28 17.17 -11.43
CA ASP A 43 2.33 17.73 -12.78
C ASP A 43 2.21 16.66 -13.89
N TYR A 44 2.41 15.38 -13.54
CA TYR A 44 2.25 14.22 -14.41
C TYR A 44 0.86 13.55 -14.29
N GLY A 45 -0.07 14.15 -13.54
CA GLY A 45 -1.42 13.62 -13.36
C GLY A 45 -1.54 12.50 -12.33
N VAL A 46 -0.51 12.22 -11.53
CA VAL A 46 -0.55 11.16 -10.52
C VAL A 46 -1.13 11.70 -9.22
N ALA A 47 -2.27 11.16 -8.82
CA ALA A 47 -2.96 11.54 -7.59
C ALA A 47 -2.36 10.91 -6.34
N ASP A 48 -2.32 11.65 -5.24
CA ASP A 48 -1.99 11.19 -3.89
C ASP A 48 -0.60 10.51 -3.79
N LEU A 49 0.41 11.05 -4.48
CA LEU A 49 1.80 10.59 -4.32
C LEU A 49 2.34 10.88 -2.91
N PRO A 50 2.12 12.08 -2.33
CA PRO A 50 2.33 12.32 -0.91
C PRO A 50 1.05 12.13 -0.11
N ALA A 51 1.21 11.68 1.14
CA ALA A 51 0.11 11.49 2.07
C ALA A 51 -0.89 10.43 1.56
N ASN A 52 -2.03 10.30 2.25
CA ASN A 52 -2.98 9.21 2.07
C ASN A 52 -2.34 7.86 2.43
N ASN A 53 -1.53 7.26 1.55
CA ASN A 53 -0.94 5.95 1.78
C ASN A 53 0.59 6.03 1.80
N ASP A 54 1.19 5.19 2.65
CA ASP A 54 2.60 4.86 2.50
C ASP A 54 2.69 3.77 1.43
N GLU A 55 3.39 4.00 0.32
CA GLU A 55 3.39 3.10 -0.82
C GLU A 55 4.66 2.25 -0.84
N VAL A 56 4.50 0.92 -0.97
CA VAL A 56 5.62 0.00 -1.24
C VAL A 56 6.05 0.17 -2.70
N VAL A 57 7.33 0.42 -2.92
CA VAL A 57 7.95 0.55 -4.24
C VAL A 57 9.25 -0.26 -4.31
N ALA A 58 9.71 -0.54 -5.53
CA ALA A 58 11.01 -1.18 -5.75
C ALA A 58 12.15 -0.34 -5.18
N ASN A 59 13.13 -1.00 -4.56
CA ASN A 59 14.36 -0.35 -4.14
C ASN A 59 15.34 -0.26 -5.31
N GLU A 60 15.59 0.97 -5.76
CA GLU A 60 16.56 1.28 -6.81
C GLU A 60 18.00 1.46 -6.27
N HIS A 61 18.18 1.47 -4.94
CA HIS A 61 19.51 1.63 -4.34
C HIS A 61 20.22 0.28 -4.25
N THR A 62 21.16 0.02 -5.16
CA THR A 62 21.91 -1.26 -5.26
C THR A 62 23.42 -1.13 -4.98
N HIS A 63 23.84 -0.09 -4.25
CA HIS A 63 25.26 0.28 -4.12
C HIS A 63 25.84 0.03 -2.72
N GLY A 64 25.26 -0.91 -1.95
CA GLY A 64 25.67 -1.23 -0.59
C GLY A 64 25.13 -0.29 0.49
N GLY A 65 25.42 -0.64 1.75
CA GLY A 65 25.01 0.13 2.94
C GLY A 65 23.64 -0.30 3.50
N PHE A 66 23.13 0.45 4.48
CA PHE A 66 21.85 0.12 5.12
C PHE A 66 20.65 0.28 4.16
N GLU A 67 20.78 1.14 3.15
CA GLU A 67 19.76 1.41 2.13
C GLU A 67 19.65 0.28 1.10
N ASP A 68 20.66 -0.59 1.00
CA ASP A 68 20.73 -1.75 0.09
C ASP A 68 20.31 -3.06 0.78
N LYS A 69 19.60 -2.97 1.91
CA LYS A 69 19.27 -4.16 2.73
C LYS A 69 18.06 -4.93 2.21
N PHE A 70 17.10 -4.26 1.61
CA PHE A 70 15.82 -4.83 1.19
C PHE A 70 15.51 -4.46 -0.26
N ALA A 71 14.77 -5.32 -0.94
CA ALA A 71 14.36 -5.19 -2.34
C ALA A 71 13.22 -4.18 -2.54
N SER A 72 12.58 -3.74 -1.45
CA SER A 72 11.52 -2.73 -1.42
C SER A 72 11.84 -1.60 -0.46
N VAL A 73 11.24 -0.44 -0.71
CA VAL A 73 11.22 0.71 0.20
C VAL A 73 9.82 1.29 0.27
N ASN A 74 9.52 2.05 1.32
CA ASN A 74 8.27 2.77 1.41
C ASN A 74 8.44 4.25 1.08
N THR A 75 7.42 4.86 0.47
CA THR A 75 7.44 6.29 0.11
C THR A 75 6.06 6.94 0.12
N GLY A 76 6.02 8.27 0.00
CA GLY A 76 4.79 9.06 -0.01
C GLY A 76 4.31 9.45 1.38
N GLY A 77 4.47 8.55 2.35
CA GLY A 77 4.05 8.73 3.74
C GLY A 77 2.52 8.66 3.89
N PRO A 78 2.00 8.10 4.99
CA PRO A 78 0.57 7.89 5.15
C PRO A 78 -0.15 9.15 5.64
N TRP A 79 -1.43 9.04 5.95
CA TRP A 79 -2.25 10.14 6.45
C TRP A 79 -1.79 10.78 7.78
N TYR A 80 -0.88 10.18 8.54
CA TYR A 80 -0.48 10.73 9.85
C TYR A 80 0.48 11.93 9.79
N LYS A 81 0.50 12.70 10.87
CA LYS A 81 1.45 13.79 11.10
C LYS A 81 2.85 13.27 11.42
N GLY A 82 3.87 13.96 10.92
CA GLY A 82 5.27 13.76 11.33
C GLY A 82 5.98 12.60 10.62
N VAL A 83 5.33 11.93 9.67
CA VAL A 83 5.86 10.77 8.94
C VAL A 83 6.35 11.09 7.53
N ARG A 84 6.78 12.34 7.32
CA ARG A 84 7.45 12.82 6.09
C ARG A 84 6.63 12.63 4.81
N ASN A 85 5.36 13.04 4.83
CA ASN A 85 4.39 12.93 3.73
C ASN A 85 4.76 13.78 2.49
N GLN A 86 5.76 13.33 1.75
CA GLN A 86 6.42 14.04 0.66
C GLN A 86 6.92 13.04 -0.38
N CYS A 87 7.14 13.48 -1.62
CA CYS A 87 7.59 12.60 -2.71
C CYS A 87 9.01 12.02 -2.51
N ARG A 88 9.91 12.80 -1.88
CA ARG A 88 11.34 12.44 -1.81
C ARG A 88 11.66 11.39 -0.73
N PRO A 89 11.19 11.54 0.53
CA PRO A 89 11.55 10.63 1.62
C PRO A 89 11.27 9.16 1.29
N LYS A 90 12.19 8.31 1.71
CA LYS A 90 12.14 6.85 1.59
C LYS A 90 12.42 6.22 2.95
N ILE A 91 11.79 5.09 3.23
CA ILE A 91 12.03 4.28 4.42
C ILE A 91 12.68 2.97 3.98
N TYR A 92 13.93 2.76 4.41
CA TYR A 92 14.78 1.62 4.04
C TYR A 92 14.86 0.54 5.13
N THR A 93 14.04 0.64 6.18
CA THR A 93 14.15 -0.20 7.38
C THR A 93 13.15 -1.36 7.43
N HIS A 94 12.24 -1.43 6.46
CA HIS A 94 11.20 -2.45 6.38
C HIS A 94 11.54 -3.47 5.29
N ASP A 95 11.40 -4.75 5.61
CA ASP A 95 11.57 -5.84 4.66
C ASP A 95 10.30 -6.07 3.83
N GLU A 96 10.35 -7.02 2.89
CA GLU A 96 9.24 -7.35 1.99
C GLU A 96 8.05 -8.01 2.71
N GLY A 97 8.25 -8.47 3.94
CA GLY A 97 7.21 -9.02 4.81
C GLY A 97 6.50 -7.97 5.65
N PHE A 98 6.99 -6.72 5.65
CA PHE A 98 6.40 -5.64 6.41
C PHE A 98 4.98 -5.35 5.93
N TYR A 99 4.06 -5.30 6.88
CA TYR A 99 2.69 -4.93 6.65
C TYR A 99 2.26 -3.92 7.71
N TYR A 100 1.57 -2.88 7.26
CA TYR A 100 0.92 -1.94 8.14
C TYR A 100 -0.41 -1.48 7.54
N TYR A 101 -1.32 -0.97 8.37
CA TYR A 101 -2.71 -0.70 7.97
C TYR A 101 -2.88 0.50 7.02
N TYR A 102 -1.88 1.39 6.94
CA TYR A 102 -1.83 2.50 5.99
C TYR A 102 -1.00 2.18 4.73
N LEU A 103 -0.42 0.97 4.67
CA LEU A 103 0.45 0.57 3.59
C LEU A 103 -0.38 0.28 2.34
N GLY A 104 0.02 0.86 1.23
CA GLY A 104 -0.59 0.68 -0.07
C GLY A 104 0.46 0.37 -1.14
N PHE A 105 -0.03 0.32 -2.37
CA PHE A 105 0.79 0.23 -3.56
C PHE A 105 0.05 0.89 -4.72
N ARG A 106 0.81 1.20 -5.76
CA ARG A 106 0.27 1.70 -7.02
C ARG A 106 0.83 0.88 -8.16
N CYS A 107 -0.02 0.49 -9.08
CA CYS A 107 0.41 -0.20 -10.29
C CYS A 107 1.16 0.80 -11.18
N CYS A 108 2.32 0.34 -11.69
CA CYS A 108 3.09 1.04 -12.70
C CYS A 108 3.16 0.17 -13.96
N ALA A 109 3.46 0.79 -15.09
CA ALA A 109 3.74 0.11 -16.33
C ALA A 109 5.04 0.66 -16.94
N ALA A 110 5.75 -0.18 -17.68
CA ALA A 110 6.89 0.22 -18.47
C ALA A 110 6.44 1.24 -19.53
N PRO A 111 7.30 2.22 -19.86
CA PRO A 111 6.96 3.25 -20.82
C PRO A 111 6.70 2.65 -22.21
N ASP A 112 5.94 3.39 -23.03
CA ASP A 112 5.73 3.11 -24.45
C ASP A 112 5.18 1.70 -24.75
N GLY A 113 4.46 1.09 -23.80
CA GLY A 113 3.88 -0.24 -23.95
C GLY A 113 4.90 -1.38 -23.90
N ALA A 114 6.12 -1.12 -23.42
CA ALA A 114 7.10 -2.17 -23.20
C ALA A 114 6.60 -3.20 -22.16
N ALA A 115 7.22 -4.37 -22.16
CA ALA A 115 6.92 -5.39 -21.17
C ALA A 115 7.36 -4.92 -19.77
N ASN A 116 6.52 -5.15 -18.77
CA ASN A 116 6.88 -4.91 -17.37
C ASN A 116 7.91 -5.94 -16.92
N GLU A 117 8.97 -5.48 -16.26
CA GLU A 117 9.86 -6.33 -15.46
C GLU A 117 9.22 -6.50 -14.08
N PRO A 118 8.77 -7.72 -13.71
CA PRO A 118 8.08 -7.93 -12.45
C PRO A 118 9.02 -8.04 -11.24
N LEU A 119 10.33 -8.19 -11.46
CA LEU A 119 11.34 -8.26 -10.39
C LEU A 119 11.93 -6.86 -10.11
N THR A 120 12.22 -6.59 -8.85
CA THR A 120 12.94 -5.37 -8.48
C THR A 120 14.43 -5.47 -8.88
N PRO A 121 15.17 -4.34 -8.99
CA PRO A 121 16.60 -4.38 -9.32
C PRO A 121 17.43 -5.30 -8.42
N HIS A 122 17.10 -5.34 -7.12
CA HIS A 122 17.70 -6.27 -6.15
C HIS A 122 17.43 -7.74 -6.49
N GLN A 123 16.19 -8.07 -6.80
CA GLN A 123 15.79 -9.44 -7.13
C GLN A 123 16.46 -9.90 -8.43
N ILE A 124 16.63 -9.00 -9.40
CA ILE A 124 17.38 -9.27 -10.65
C ILE A 124 18.86 -9.52 -10.34
N ARG A 125 19.50 -8.64 -9.55
CA ARG A 125 20.90 -8.78 -9.10
C ARG A 125 21.13 -10.14 -8.44
N ASP A 126 20.20 -10.52 -7.56
CA ASP A 126 20.26 -11.75 -6.77
C ASP A 126 19.74 -12.98 -7.53
N LYS A 127 19.45 -12.81 -8.83
CA LYS A 127 19.01 -13.88 -9.76
C LYS A 127 17.77 -14.62 -9.26
N TRP A 128 16.84 -13.90 -8.66
CA TRP A 128 15.55 -14.47 -8.28
C TRP A 128 14.79 -14.90 -9.53
N LYS A 129 13.97 -15.92 -9.35
CA LYS A 129 12.93 -16.29 -10.27
C LYS A 129 11.60 -15.83 -9.69
N PHE A 130 10.64 -15.49 -10.55
CA PHE A 130 9.37 -14.92 -10.13
C PHE A 130 8.53 -15.88 -9.25
N ASP A 131 8.67 -17.19 -9.44
CA ASP A 131 8.07 -18.21 -8.57
C ASP A 131 8.48 -18.07 -7.10
N ARG A 132 9.66 -17.52 -6.82
CA ARG A 132 10.08 -17.18 -5.46
C ARG A 132 9.24 -16.05 -4.87
N VAL A 133 8.92 -15.03 -5.67
CA VAL A 133 8.08 -13.91 -5.25
C VAL A 133 6.67 -14.42 -4.92
N GLU A 134 6.10 -15.24 -5.79
CA GLU A 134 4.77 -15.85 -5.58
C GLU A 134 4.72 -16.73 -4.33
N ARG A 135 5.78 -17.51 -4.06
CA ARG A 135 5.89 -18.28 -2.80
C ARG A 135 5.88 -17.39 -1.56
N LEU A 136 6.58 -16.25 -1.60
CA LEU A 136 6.60 -15.29 -0.49
C LEU A 136 5.25 -14.60 -0.33
N ALA A 137 4.58 -14.25 -1.44
CA ALA A 137 3.24 -13.67 -1.45
C ALA A 137 2.15 -14.66 -1.01
N ARG A 138 2.40 -15.97 -1.16
CA ARG A 138 1.48 -17.09 -0.90
C ARG A 138 0.30 -17.16 -1.87
N PHE A 139 0.42 -16.53 -3.03
CA PHE A 139 -0.51 -16.61 -4.15
C PHE A 139 0.24 -16.38 -5.46
N THR A 140 -0.30 -16.86 -6.57
CA THR A 140 0.22 -16.58 -7.92
C THR A 140 -0.44 -15.35 -8.54
N THR A 141 0.16 -14.85 -9.61
CA THR A 141 -0.40 -13.74 -10.38
C THR A 141 -1.75 -14.10 -10.98
N GLU A 142 -1.92 -15.33 -11.46
CA GLU A 142 -3.17 -15.84 -12.02
C GLU A 142 -4.27 -15.88 -10.97
N GLU A 143 -3.96 -16.38 -9.76
CA GLU A 143 -4.92 -16.38 -8.64
C GLU A 143 -5.36 -14.96 -8.28
N MET A 144 -4.42 -14.01 -8.27
CA MET A 144 -4.74 -12.59 -8.00
C MET A 144 -5.60 -11.98 -9.12
N GLN A 145 -5.28 -12.24 -10.39
CA GLN A 145 -6.06 -11.79 -11.54
C GLN A 145 -7.49 -12.33 -11.51
N GLU A 146 -7.68 -13.61 -11.14
CA GLU A 146 -8.99 -14.20 -10.96
C GLU A 146 -9.77 -13.48 -9.84
N LYS A 147 -9.14 -13.22 -8.69
CA LYS A 147 -9.77 -12.48 -7.59
C LYS A 147 -10.17 -11.06 -8.00
N LEU A 148 -9.33 -10.36 -8.78
CA LEU A 148 -9.65 -9.03 -9.30
C LEU A 148 -10.85 -9.07 -10.25
N LYS A 149 -10.94 -10.08 -11.12
CA LYS A 149 -12.10 -10.28 -11.99
C LYS A 149 -13.38 -10.52 -11.18
N LEU A 150 -13.33 -11.45 -10.22
CA LEU A 150 -14.45 -11.71 -9.32
C LEU A 150 -14.86 -10.47 -8.52
N LYS A 151 -13.90 -9.65 -8.09
CA LYS A 151 -14.16 -8.38 -7.40
C LYS A 151 -14.89 -7.39 -8.29
N ALA A 152 -14.46 -7.22 -9.54
CA ALA A 152 -15.11 -6.34 -10.50
C ALA A 152 -16.56 -6.76 -10.78
N GLU A 153 -16.86 -8.06 -10.70
CA GLU A 153 -18.22 -8.61 -10.83
C GLU A 153 -19.03 -8.61 -9.51
N GLY A 154 -18.45 -8.16 -8.39
CA GLY A 154 -19.09 -8.21 -7.07
C GLY A 154 -19.21 -9.62 -6.48
N LYS A 155 -18.44 -10.60 -6.98
CA LYS A 155 -18.51 -12.03 -6.63
C LYS A 155 -17.32 -12.53 -5.78
N CYS A 156 -16.37 -11.66 -5.45
CA CYS A 156 -15.21 -12.03 -4.63
C CYS A 156 -15.64 -12.31 -3.18
N SER A 157 -15.85 -13.59 -2.86
CA SER A 157 -16.27 -14.04 -1.53
C SER A 157 -15.17 -14.88 -0.86
N CYS A 158 -15.07 -14.76 0.46
CA CYS A 158 -14.04 -15.40 1.27
C CYS A 158 -14.64 -15.94 2.57
N LYS A 159 -14.06 -17.03 3.08
CA LYS A 159 -14.41 -17.52 4.42
C LYS A 159 -14.04 -16.47 5.47
N ALA A 160 -14.77 -16.44 6.58
CA ALA A 160 -14.51 -15.47 7.65
C ALA A 160 -13.09 -15.59 8.24
N SER A 161 -12.52 -16.79 8.27
CA SER A 161 -11.16 -17.05 8.76
C SER A 161 -10.05 -16.87 7.71
N ASP A 162 -10.40 -16.66 6.44
CA ASP A 162 -9.43 -16.63 5.34
C ASP A 162 -8.93 -15.20 5.07
N ASN A 163 -7.93 -14.80 5.84
CA ASN A 163 -7.33 -13.47 5.72
C ASN A 163 -6.61 -13.25 4.38
N LEU A 164 -6.07 -14.31 3.76
CA LEU A 164 -5.36 -14.20 2.49
C LEU A 164 -6.34 -13.87 1.37
N CYS A 165 -7.42 -14.66 1.26
CA CYS A 165 -8.50 -14.36 0.32
C CYS A 165 -9.07 -12.96 0.54
N LYS A 166 -9.34 -12.57 1.80
CA LYS A 166 -9.85 -11.23 2.11
C LYS A 166 -8.90 -10.12 1.72
N THR A 167 -7.58 -10.34 1.82
CA THR A 167 -6.56 -9.42 1.34
C THR A 167 -6.68 -9.25 -0.17
N MET A 168 -6.70 -10.35 -0.92
CA MET A 168 -6.81 -10.33 -2.38
C MET A 168 -8.14 -9.72 -2.88
N CYS A 169 -9.25 -9.98 -2.19
CA CYS A 169 -10.54 -9.35 -2.51
C CYS A 169 -10.64 -7.89 -2.05
N GLY A 170 -9.72 -7.40 -1.21
CA GLY A 170 -9.79 -6.05 -0.61
C GLY A 170 -10.95 -5.87 0.36
N THR A 171 -11.26 -6.88 1.18
CA THR A 171 -12.40 -6.88 2.12
C THR A 171 -12.00 -6.90 3.60
N LEU A 172 -10.71 -6.69 3.90
CA LEU A 172 -10.18 -6.71 5.27
C LEU A 172 -10.60 -5.53 6.15
N LEU A 173 -10.72 -4.32 5.57
CA LEU A 173 -11.09 -3.10 6.31
C LEU A 173 -12.50 -3.18 6.93
N GLY A 174 -13.33 -4.13 6.48
CA GLY A 174 -14.70 -4.31 6.95
C GLY A 174 -15.64 -3.22 6.42
N PRO A 175 -16.97 -3.43 6.52
CA PRO A 175 -17.97 -2.52 5.95
C PRO A 175 -18.11 -1.18 6.69
N ASN A 176 -17.52 -1.05 7.87
CA ASN A 176 -17.64 0.14 8.72
C ASN A 176 -16.51 1.15 8.52
N ALA A 177 -15.48 0.81 7.75
CA ALA A 177 -14.45 1.76 7.37
C ALA A 177 -15.09 2.86 6.52
N LYS A 178 -14.89 4.13 6.93
CA LYS A 178 -15.43 5.29 6.23
C LYS A 178 -14.28 6.19 5.84
N ASP A 179 -14.23 6.54 4.56
CA ASP A 179 -13.29 7.52 4.07
C ASP A 179 -13.44 8.84 4.84
N VAL A 180 -12.32 9.55 4.97
CA VAL A 180 -12.32 10.87 5.62
C VAL A 180 -13.20 11.83 4.82
N ASP A 181 -14.09 12.53 5.51
CA ASP A 181 -14.79 13.66 4.93
C ASP A 181 -13.83 14.84 4.78
N LEU A 182 -13.37 15.07 3.55
CA LEU A 182 -12.45 16.17 3.22
C LEU A 182 -13.04 17.56 3.49
N LYS A 183 -14.37 17.68 3.67
CA LYS A 183 -15.05 18.94 3.99
C LYS A 183 -15.21 19.17 5.50
N ALA A 184 -15.07 18.13 6.30
CA ALA A 184 -15.17 18.25 7.75
C ALA A 184 -13.95 19.01 8.31
N PRO A 185 -14.12 19.85 9.34
CA PRO A 185 -12.99 20.42 10.05
C PRO A 185 -12.10 19.29 10.58
N ARG A 186 -10.79 19.38 10.35
CA ARG A 186 -9.85 18.45 10.98
C ARG A 186 -9.85 18.74 12.49
N GLU A 187 -9.98 17.69 13.30
CA GLU A 187 -9.92 17.85 14.76
C GLU A 187 -8.60 18.54 15.15
N PRO A 188 -8.66 19.58 16.01
CA PRO A 188 -7.49 20.35 16.42
C PRO A 188 -6.49 19.48 17.16
#